data_AF-A0A3D6CM25-F1
#
_entry.id   AF-A0A3D6CM25-F1
#
_cell.length_a   1.000
_cell.length_b   1.000
_cell.length_c   1.000
_cell.angle_alpha   90.00
_cell.angle_beta   90.00
_cell.angle_gamma   90.00
#
_symmetry.space_group_name_H-M   'P 1'
#
loop_
_entity.id
_entity.type
_entity.pdbx_description
1 polymer ?
#
loop_
_entity_poly.entity_id
_entity_poly.type
_entity_poly.pdbx_seq_one_letter_code
_entity_poly.pdbx_strand_id
1 'polypeptide(L)'
;MKIIAMIPARYSASRFPGKLMKDLGGKSVILRTYEAALETKLFEAVYVVTDSEIIQENISNAGGDVIMSVAEHQCGSDRIAEAVADL
;
A
#
# COMPACT_ATOMS: atom_id res chain seq x y z
N MET A 1 -17.93 15.15 0.99
CA MET A 1 -17.45 13.97 0.25
C MET A 1 -16.01 13.79 0.68
N LYS A 2 -15.61 12.60 1.15
CA LYS A 2 -14.23 12.39 1.63
C LYS A 2 -13.29 12.08 0.47
N ILE A 3 -12.06 12.59 0.52
CA ILE A 3 -11.02 12.28 -0.47
C ILE A 3 -9.91 11.46 0.21
N ILE A 4 -9.70 10.22 -0.24
CA ILE A 4 -8.71 9.28 0.31
C ILE A 4 -7.75 8.79 -0.79
N ALA A 5 -6.55 8.38 -0.41
CA ALA A 5 -5.61 7.70 -1.28
C ALA A 5 -5.49 6.22 -0.91
N MET A 6 -5.41 5.36 -1.92
CA MET A 6 -5.20 3.92 -1.73
C MET A 6 -4.05 3.45 -2.61
N ILE A 7 -3.08 2.79 -1.99
CA ILE A 7 -1.85 2.33 -2.64
C ILE A 7 -1.92 0.80 -2.74
N PRO A 8 -2.26 0.23 -3.91
CA PRO A 8 -2.30 -1.21 -4.08
C PRO A 8 -0.87 -1.76 -4.12
N ALA A 9 -0.56 -2.69 -3.22
CA ALA A 9 0.78 -3.17 -2.97
C ALA A 9 0.81 -4.70 -2.94
N ARG A 10 1.41 -5.32 -3.95
CA ARG A 10 1.66 -6.78 -3.97
C ARG A 10 3.13 -7.08 -3.73
N TYR A 11 3.40 -8.12 -2.94
CA TYR A 11 4.77 -8.57 -2.70
C TYR A 11 5.39 -9.25 -3.93
N SER A 12 4.60 -10.09 -4.58
CA SER A 12 5.01 -10.87 -5.76
C SER A 12 5.26 -9.96 -6.97
N ALA A 13 6.48 -10.03 -7.51
CA ALA A 13 6.88 -9.31 -8.72
C ALA A 13 7.88 -10.16 -9.52
N SER A 14 7.52 -10.54 -10.75
CA SER A 14 8.31 -11.48 -11.56
C SER A 14 9.63 -10.88 -12.06
N ARG A 15 9.62 -9.64 -12.56
CA ARG A 15 10.82 -8.97 -13.11
C ARG A 15 11.73 -8.37 -12.04
N PHE A 16 11.18 -8.07 -10.87
CA PHE A 16 11.95 -7.53 -9.76
C PHE A 16 11.38 -8.04 -8.42
N PRO A 17 11.80 -9.24 -7.98
CA PRO A 17 11.24 -9.89 -6.80
C PRO A 17 11.35 -9.02 -5.54
N GLY A 18 10.23 -8.89 -4.82
CA GLY A 18 10.15 -8.10 -3.59
C GLY A 18 10.38 -6.60 -3.82
N LYS A 19 10.13 -6.08 -5.03
CA LYS A 19 10.36 -4.67 -5.44
C LYS A 19 9.97 -3.66 -4.37
N LEU A 20 8.78 -3.81 -3.79
CA LEU A 20 8.23 -2.86 -2.81
C LEU A 20 9.00 -2.81 -1.50
N MET A 21 9.67 -3.91 -1.14
CA MET A 21 10.48 -4.05 0.06
C MET A 21 11.95 -3.70 -0.15
N LYS A 22 12.36 -3.34 -1.37
CA LYS A 22 13.74 -2.92 -1.63
C LYS A 22 14.02 -1.57 -0.98
N ASP A 23 15.24 -1.45 -0.45
CA ASP A 23 15.72 -0.18 0.05
C ASP A 23 15.84 0.83 -1.08
N LEU A 24 15.34 2.04 -0.83
CA LEU A 24 15.47 3.20 -1.67
C LEU A 24 16.05 4.32 -0.82
N GLY A 25 17.33 4.25 -0.45
CA GLY A 25 17.96 5.30 0.35
C GLY A 25 17.50 5.30 1.82
N GLY A 26 17.48 4.14 2.46
CA GLY A 26 17.19 3.97 3.88
C GLY A 26 15.73 3.70 4.25
N LYS A 27 14.83 3.59 3.26
CA LYS A 27 13.41 3.23 3.45
C LYS A 27 12.96 2.32 2.30
N SER A 28 11.97 1.46 2.57
CA SER A 28 11.38 0.63 1.52
C SER A 28 10.69 1.49 0.45
N VAL A 29 10.60 0.98 -0.79
CA VAL A 29 9.87 1.66 -1.88
C VAL A 29 8.41 1.94 -1.49
N ILE A 30 7.74 0.99 -0.83
CA ILE A 30 6.34 1.18 -0.41
C ILE A 30 6.20 2.22 0.70
N LEU A 31 7.09 2.23 1.70
CA LEU A 31 7.05 3.22 2.77
C LEU A 31 7.26 4.63 2.22
N ARG A 32 8.19 4.80 1.28
CA ARG A 32 8.38 6.11 0.62
C ARG A 32 7.16 6.56 -0.17
N THR A 33 6.48 5.63 -0.83
CA THR A 33 5.25 5.95 -1.60
C THR A 33 4.14 6.40 -0.66
N TYR A 34 4.00 5.72 0.49
CA TYR A 34 3.06 6.08 1.54
C TYR A 34 3.35 7.47 2.13
N GLU A 35 4.60 7.72 2.54
CA GLU A 35 5.02 9.02 3.09
C GLU A 35 4.82 10.17 2.08
N ALA A 36 5.18 9.95 0.81
CA ALA A 36 4.98 10.95 -0.23
C ALA A 36 3.51 11.32 -0.42
N ALA A 37 2.59 10.34 -0.32
CA ALA A 37 1.15 10.60 -0.38
C ALA A 37 0.67 11.43 0.82
N LEU A 38 1.14 11.12 2.04
CA LEU A 38 0.85 11.90 3.24
C LEU A 38 1.38 13.34 3.14
N GLU A 39 2.60 13.53 2.66
CA GLU A 39 3.26 14.83 2.54
C GLU A 39 2.51 15.80 1.60
N THR A 40 1.70 15.29 0.67
CA THR A 40 0.85 16.12 -0.19
C THR A 40 -0.20 16.91 0.59
N LYS A 41 -0.65 16.41 1.75
CA LYS A 41 -1.77 16.95 2.53
C LYS A 41 -3.08 17.10 1.74
N LEU A 42 -3.23 16.35 0.65
CA LEU A 42 -4.43 16.37 -0.20
C LEU A 42 -5.52 15.40 0.26
N PHE A 43 -5.14 14.37 1.01
CA PHE A 43 -6.01 13.26 1.36
C PHE A 43 -6.34 13.28 2.85
N GLU A 44 -7.60 12.99 3.19
CA GLU A 44 -8.05 12.82 4.58
C GLU A 44 -7.52 11.52 5.19
N ALA A 45 -7.24 10.51 4.36
CA ALA A 45 -6.61 9.27 4.75
C ALA A 45 -5.81 8.67 3.60
N VAL A 46 -4.75 7.92 3.94
CA VAL A 46 -3.91 7.19 2.99
C VAL A 46 -3.83 5.76 3.49
N TYR A 47 -4.17 4.79 2.64
CA TYR A 47 -4.12 3.36 2.98
C TYR A 47 -3.19 2.61 2.03
N VAL A 48 -2.37 1.70 2.57
CA VAL A 48 -1.73 0.66 1.75
C VAL A 48 -2.64 -0.56 1.70
N VAL A 49 -2.96 -1.06 0.51
CA VAL A 49 -3.82 -2.25 0.34
C VAL A 49 -2.97 -3.43 -0.13
N THR A 50 -2.82 -4.44 0.71
CA THR A 50 -1.86 -5.54 0.50
C THR A 50 -2.41 -6.88 0.90
N ASP A 51 -1.94 -7.94 0.25
CA ASP A 51 -2.15 -9.35 0.59
C ASP A 51 -0.95 -9.95 1.35
N SER A 52 0.05 -9.12 1.67
CA SER A 52 1.31 -9.53 2.26
C SER A 52 1.50 -8.98 3.67
N GLU A 53 1.66 -9.88 4.63
CA GLU A 53 2.00 -9.57 6.02
C GLU A 53 3.34 -8.79 6.12
N ILE A 54 4.32 -9.10 5.28
CA ILE A 54 5.61 -8.39 5.25
C ILE A 54 5.44 -6.90 4.93
N ILE A 55 4.57 -6.59 3.96
CA ILE A 55 4.26 -5.20 3.60
C ILE A 55 3.45 -4.54 4.72
N GLN A 56 2.49 -5.26 5.29
CA GLN A 56 1.68 -4.77 6.41
C GLN A 56 2.55 -4.39 7.60
N GLU A 57 3.44 -5.27 8.04
CA GLU A 57 4.36 -5.01 9.14
C GLU A 57 5.28 -3.82 8.83
N ASN A 58 5.81 -3.73 7.61
CA ASN A 58 6.69 -2.63 7.23
C ASN A 58 6.02 -1.25 7.38
N ILE A 59 4.76 -1.14 6.96
CA ILE A 59 4.00 0.11 7.03
C ILE A 59 3.48 0.35 8.44
N SER A 60 2.97 -0.68 9.12
CA SER A 60 2.46 -0.57 10.49
C SER A 60 3.55 -0.17 11.49
N ASN A 61 4.77 -0.71 11.33
CA ASN A 61 5.94 -0.32 12.15
C ASN A 61 6.36 1.13 11.94
N ALA A 62 6.02 1.73 10.79
CA ALA A 62 6.20 3.15 10.52
C ALA A 62 4.99 4.01 10.94
N GLY A 63 3.98 3.40 11.59
CA GLY A 63 2.75 4.06 12.02
C GLY A 63 1.77 4.36 10.90
N GLY A 64 1.87 3.65 9.77
CA GLY A 64 0.97 3.84 8.63
C GLY A 64 -0.26 2.90 8.63
N ASP A 65 -1.29 3.30 7.90
CA ASP A 65 -2.54 2.54 7.79
C ASP A 65 -2.50 1.51 6.65
N VAL A 66 -2.95 0.29 6.95
CA VAL A 66 -2.94 -0.85 6.03
C VAL A 66 -4.30 -1.55 6.02
N ILE A 67 -4.76 -1.92 4.83
CA ILE A 67 -5.91 -2.79 4.62
C ILE A 67 -5.43 -4.09 3.97
N MET A 68 -5.82 -5.22 4.56
CA MET A 68 -5.49 -6.53 4.01
C MET A 68 -6.51 -6.92 2.94
N SER A 69 -6.07 -7.11 1.70
CA SER A 69 -6.90 -7.69 0.62
C SER A 69 -6.98 -9.20 0.75
N VAL A 70 -8.14 -9.79 0.51
CA VAL A 70 -8.40 -11.23 0.72
C VAL A 70 -8.33 -12.00 -0.59
N ALA A 71 -8.76 -11.40 -1.70
CA ALA A 71 -8.79 -12.05 -3.01
C ALA A 71 -7.47 -11.91 -3.79
N GLU A 72 -7.21 -12.89 -4.67
CA GLU A 72 -6.19 -12.77 -5.70
C GLU A 72 -6.73 -11.87 -6.83
N HIS A 73 -6.07 -10.74 -7.04
CA HIS A 73 -6.50 -9.73 -8.01
C HIS A 73 -5.62 -9.70 -9.26
N GLN A 74 -6.23 -9.55 -10.43
CA GLN A 74 -5.49 -9.43 -11.69
C GLN A 74 -4.79 -8.07 -11.80
N CYS A 75 -5.41 -7.01 -11.26
CA CYS A 75 -4.84 -5.67 -11.29
C CYS A 75 -4.98 -4.92 -9.95
N GLY A 76 -4.31 -3.78 -9.86
CA GLY A 76 -4.36 -2.94 -8.65
C GLY A 76 -5.72 -2.30 -8.42
N SER A 77 -6.48 -2.00 -9.48
CA SER A 77 -7.80 -1.40 -9.36
C SER A 77 -8.81 -2.35 -8.70
N ASP A 78 -8.77 -3.65 -9.03
CA ASP A 78 -9.65 -4.65 -8.41
C ASP A 78 -9.40 -4.76 -6.90
N ARG A 79 -8.12 -4.70 -6.52
CA ARG A 79 -7.70 -4.68 -5.11
C ARG A 79 -8.23 -3.46 -4.36
N ILE A 80 -8.20 -2.29 -4.99
CA ILE A 80 -8.78 -1.07 -4.41
C ILE A 80 -10.30 -1.23 -4.29
N ALA A 81 -10.97 -1.76 -5.33
CA ALA A 81 -12.41 -1.95 -5.34
C ALA A 81 -12.90 -2.89 -4.22
N GLU A 82 -12.16 -3.97 -3.92
CA GLU A 82 -12.41 -4.82 -2.75
C GLU A 82 -12.27 -4.02 -1.46
N ALA A 83 -11.15 -3.32 -1.27
CA ALA A 83 -10.85 -2.63 -0.02
C ALA A 83 -11.84 -1.51 0.33
N VAL A 84 -12.41 -0.81 -0.67
CA VAL A 84 -13.40 0.25 -0.43
C VAL A 84 -14.80 -0.28 -0.17
N ALA A 85 -15.09 -1.56 -0.45
CA ALA A 85 -16.42 -2.11 -0.25
C ALA A 85 -16.84 -2.15 1.24
N ASP A 86 -15.84 -2.22 2.13
CA ASP A 86 -16.02 -2.35 3.59
C ASP A 86 -15.72 -1.05 4.37
N LEU A 87 -15.60 0.10 3.68
CA LEU A 87 -15.16 1.41 4.21
C LEU A 87 -16.30 2.43 4.31
#